data_AF-A0AAV2WFI3-F1
#
_entry.id   AF-A0AAV2WFI3-F1
#
_cell.length_a   1.000
_cell.length_b   1.000
_cell.length_c   1.000
_cell.angle_alpha   90.00
_cell.angle_beta   90.00
_cell.angle_gamma   90.00
#
_symmetry.space_group_name_H-M   'P 1'
#
loop_
_entity.id
_entity.type
_entity.pdbx_description
1 polymer ?
#
loop_
_entity_poly.entity_id
_entity_poly.type
_entity_poly.pdbx_seq_one_letter_code
_entity_poly.pdbx_strand_id
1 'polypeptide(L)'
;MISKLLVANRGEIAIRAFRAATEMNIATVAVYPFEDRNSLHRLKADESYQIGDEKADKTNPDHIAAPFAGVVTIGVDTGDTVQAGQTIATIEAMKMEASITAPKAGTVARIAVTGTAQVEGGDLLVVVGSAGKGEATGGSN
;
A
#
# COMPACT_ATOMS: atom_id res chain seq x y z
N MET A 1 22.29 -6.03 -29.45
CA MET A 1 22.02 -4.64 -29.03
C MET A 1 21.04 -4.69 -27.87
N ILE A 2 21.20 -3.88 -26.82
CA ILE A 2 20.28 -3.85 -25.67
C ILE A 2 19.10 -2.95 -26.04
N SER A 3 17.86 -3.44 -25.87
CA SER A 3 16.64 -2.67 -26.17
C SER A 3 15.92 -2.15 -24.93
N LYS A 4 16.18 -2.74 -23.76
CA LYS A 4 15.52 -2.42 -22.49
C LYS A 4 16.49 -2.55 -21.32
N LEU A 5 16.47 -1.58 -20.41
CA LEU A 5 17.34 -1.48 -19.24
C LEU A 5 16.52 -1.25 -17.97
N LEU A 6 16.66 -2.17 -17.01
CA LEU A 6 16.18 -1.97 -15.64
C LEU A 6 17.27 -1.27 -14.82
N VAL A 7 16.89 -0.18 -14.14
CA VAL A 7 17.79 0.52 -13.20
C VAL A 7 17.27 0.28 -11.78
N ALA A 8 17.94 -0.64 -11.08
CA ALA A 8 17.66 -0.95 -9.67
C ALA A 8 18.37 0.06 -8.74
N ASN A 9 18.05 1.33 -8.92
CA ASN A 9 18.62 2.42 -8.12
C ASN A 9 17.56 3.49 -7.85
N ARG A 10 17.83 4.40 -6.92
CA ARG A 10 16.92 5.50 -6.54
C ARG A 10 17.56 6.88 -6.69
N GLY A 11 16.72 7.91 -6.66
CA GLY A 11 17.16 9.31 -6.63
C GLY A 11 17.94 9.75 -7.88
N GLU A 12 18.89 10.65 -7.69
CA GLU A 12 19.63 11.31 -8.78
C GLU A 12 20.47 10.33 -9.63
N ILE A 13 21.00 9.27 -9.02
CA ILE A 13 21.80 8.29 -9.76
C ILE A 13 20.91 7.54 -10.78
N ALA A 14 19.70 7.17 -10.37
CA ALA A 14 18.73 6.55 -11.26
C ALA A 14 18.33 7.50 -12.40
N ILE A 15 18.06 8.77 -12.08
CA ILE A 15 17.72 9.80 -13.07
C ILE A 15 18.81 9.95 -14.14
N ARG A 16 20.09 9.95 -13.75
CA ARG A 16 21.21 10.04 -14.69
C ARG A 16 21.35 8.80 -15.57
N ALA A 17 21.17 7.61 -14.99
CA ALA A 17 21.17 6.36 -15.75
C ALA A 17 20.05 6.33 -16.80
N PHE A 18 18.84 6.78 -16.44
CA PHE A 18 17.72 6.88 -17.37
C PHE A 18 18.02 7.86 -18.51
N ARG A 19 18.55 9.06 -18.21
CA ARG A 19 18.91 10.03 -19.25
C ARG A 19 19.91 9.46 -20.25
N ALA A 20 20.98 8.80 -19.77
CA ALA A 20 21.97 8.17 -20.64
C ALA A 20 21.35 7.04 -21.50
N ALA A 21 20.46 6.23 -20.93
CA ALA A 21 19.76 5.19 -21.67
C ALA A 21 18.82 5.76 -22.74
N THR A 22 18.12 6.86 -22.45
CA THR A 22 17.28 7.58 -23.42
C THR A 22 18.11 8.13 -24.58
N GLU A 23 19.29 8.70 -24.32
CA GLU A 23 20.22 9.19 -25.37
C GLU A 23 20.68 8.05 -26.31
N MET A 24 20.71 6.82 -25.81
CA MET A 24 21.03 5.62 -26.58
C MET A 24 19.80 4.93 -27.18
N ASN A 25 18.61 5.53 -27.04
CA ASN A 25 17.34 4.99 -27.53
C ASN A 25 16.97 3.62 -26.94
N ILE A 26 17.31 3.40 -25.66
CA ILE A 26 17.02 2.19 -24.88
C ILE A 26 15.82 2.46 -23.95
N ALA A 27 14.83 1.57 -23.95
CA ALA A 27 13.67 1.68 -23.05
C ALA A 27 14.07 1.45 -21.59
N THR A 28 13.50 2.23 -20.67
CA THR A 28 13.92 2.28 -19.27
C THR A 28 12.84 1.78 -18.31
N VAL A 29 13.26 0.99 -17.31
CA VAL A 29 12.38 0.47 -16.25
C VAL A 29 12.93 0.84 -14.89
N ALA A 30 12.08 1.44 -14.05
CA ALA A 30 12.35 1.66 -12.63
C ALA A 30 11.60 0.65 -11.75
N VAL A 31 12.21 0.32 -10.62
CA VAL A 31 11.54 -0.30 -9.47
C VAL A 31 11.67 0.62 -8.27
N TYR A 32 10.62 0.78 -7.48
CA TYR A 32 10.61 1.74 -6.37
C TYR A 32 9.76 1.24 -5.19
N PRO A 33 10.17 1.45 -3.92
CA PRO A 33 9.32 1.17 -2.76
C PRO A 33 8.17 2.18 -2.62
N PHE A 34 7.11 1.85 -1.89
CA PHE A 34 5.98 2.78 -1.64
C PHE A 34 6.42 4.15 -1.07
N GLU A 35 7.49 4.17 -0.27
CA GLU A 35 8.10 5.39 0.27
C GLU A 35 8.56 6.36 -0.84
N ASP A 36 9.01 5.82 -1.97
CA ASP A 36 9.49 6.55 -3.14
C ASP A 36 8.38 6.78 -4.20
N ARG A 37 7.10 6.54 -3.89
CA ARG A 37 5.98 6.66 -4.85
C ARG A 37 5.87 8.03 -5.53
N ASN A 38 6.36 9.08 -4.88
CA ASN A 38 6.38 10.45 -5.38
C ASN A 38 7.77 10.91 -5.84
N SER A 39 8.77 10.02 -5.86
CA SER A 39 10.16 10.36 -6.19
C SER A 39 10.34 10.56 -7.71
N LEU A 40 11.11 11.58 -8.09
CA LEU A 40 11.30 12.00 -9.49
C LEU A 40 11.86 10.90 -10.41
N HIS A 41 12.66 9.96 -9.87
CA HIS A 41 13.24 8.89 -10.68
C HIS A 41 12.18 7.94 -11.25
N ARG A 42 11.05 7.74 -10.56
CA ARG A 42 9.89 6.98 -11.05
C ARG A 42 9.31 7.61 -12.31
N LEU A 43 9.14 8.93 -12.28
CA LEU A 43 8.57 9.71 -13.40
C LEU A 43 9.53 9.84 -14.59
N LYS A 44 10.83 9.60 -14.37
CA LYS A 44 11.86 9.75 -15.40
C LYS A 44 12.04 8.49 -16.25
N ALA A 45 11.63 7.33 -15.75
CA ALA A 45 11.64 6.06 -16.49
C ALA A 45 10.40 5.93 -17.38
N ASP A 46 10.52 5.17 -18.47
CA ASP A 46 9.40 4.87 -19.38
C ASP A 46 8.36 3.97 -18.70
N GLU A 47 8.84 3.01 -17.90
CA GLU A 47 8.02 2.13 -17.07
C GLU A 47 8.50 2.19 -15.61
N SER A 48 7.58 2.11 -14.66
CA SER A 48 7.95 2.01 -13.25
C SER A 48 7.00 1.13 -12.45
N TYR A 49 7.58 0.26 -11.63
CA TYR A 49 6.85 -0.75 -10.85
C TYR A 49 7.14 -0.59 -9.36
N GLN A 50 6.08 -0.54 -8.55
CA GLN A 50 6.25 -0.55 -7.11
C GLN A 50 6.75 -1.92 -6.67
N ILE A 51 7.65 -1.94 -5.71
CA ILE A 51 8.07 -3.15 -4.99
C ILE A 51 7.72 -3.00 -3.51
N GLY A 52 7.13 -4.05 -2.94
CA GLY A 52 6.65 -4.04 -1.56
C GLY A 52 5.39 -3.20 -1.34
N ASP A 53 4.80 -3.41 -0.17
CA ASP A 53 3.56 -2.75 0.25
C ASP A 53 3.83 -1.47 1.05
N GLU A 54 2.77 -0.67 1.22
CA GLU A 54 2.79 0.48 2.12
C GLU A 54 3.01 0.01 3.56
N LYS A 55 3.95 0.61 4.30
CA LYS A 55 4.13 0.31 5.72
C LYS A 55 3.18 1.14 6.58
N ALA A 56 2.65 0.52 7.64
CA ALA A 56 1.85 1.23 8.62
C ALA A 56 2.72 2.20 9.44
N ASP A 57 2.21 3.40 9.68
CA ASP A 57 2.80 4.33 10.63
C ASP A 57 2.46 3.88 12.05
N LYS A 58 3.47 3.45 12.81
CA LYS A 58 3.32 2.95 14.17
C LYS A 58 2.78 4.00 15.15
N THR A 59 2.86 5.27 14.79
CA THR A 59 2.36 6.39 15.60
C THR A 59 0.92 6.77 15.24
N ASN A 60 0.40 6.25 14.13
CA ASN A 60 -0.96 6.50 13.69
C ASN A 60 -1.92 5.39 14.16
N PRO A 61 -2.81 5.66 15.13
CA PRO A 61 -3.76 4.66 15.64
C PRO A 61 -4.84 4.26 14.62
N ASP A 62 -4.95 4.97 13.50
CA ASP A 62 -5.87 4.64 12.42
C ASP A 62 -5.32 3.55 11.50
N HIS A 63 -4.01 3.28 11.55
CA HIS A 63 -3.37 2.29 10.71
C HIS A 63 -3.43 0.90 11.35
N ILE A 64 -3.99 -0.06 10.61
CA ILE A 64 -4.00 -1.46 11.01
C ILE A 64 -2.98 -2.20 10.17
N ALA A 65 -1.96 -2.71 10.84
CA ALA A 65 -0.81 -3.37 10.22
C ALA A 65 -0.91 -4.89 10.27
N ALA A 66 -0.26 -5.57 9.32
CA ALA A 66 -0.01 -6.99 9.39
C ALA A 66 0.90 -7.31 10.60
N PRO A 67 0.50 -8.21 11.50
CA PRO A 67 1.28 -8.50 12.71
C PRO A 67 2.56 -9.29 12.43
N PHE A 68 2.57 -10.08 11.36
CA PHE A 68 3.69 -10.92 10.91
C PHE A 68 3.51 -11.22 9.42
N ALA A 69 4.52 -11.85 8.81
CA ALA A 69 4.47 -12.22 7.40
C ALA A 69 3.49 -13.38 7.14
N GLY A 70 2.68 -13.28 6.10
CA GLY A 70 1.67 -14.28 5.76
C GLY A 70 0.77 -13.85 4.60
N VAL A 71 -0.29 -14.62 4.36
CA VAL A 71 -1.31 -14.34 3.33
C VAL A 71 -2.52 -13.72 4.01
N VAL A 72 -2.86 -12.48 3.67
CA VAL A 72 -4.01 -11.77 4.24
C VAL A 72 -5.19 -11.81 3.28
N THR A 73 -6.39 -12.06 3.80
CA THR A 73 -7.67 -11.84 3.10
C THR A 73 -8.49 -10.82 3.87
N ILE A 74 -8.83 -9.71 3.22
CA ILE A 74 -9.64 -8.64 3.80
C ILE A 74 -11.13 -9.04 3.76
N GLY A 75 -11.82 -8.88 4.89
CA GLY A 75 -13.23 -9.24 5.06
C GLY A 75 -14.17 -8.05 5.25
N VAL A 76 -13.70 -6.83 4.98
CA VAL A 76 -14.47 -5.57 5.06
C VAL A 76 -14.26 -4.76 3.79
N ASP A 77 -15.22 -3.90 3.48
CA ASP A 77 -15.17 -2.98 2.35
C ASP A 77 -14.91 -1.54 2.81
N THR A 78 -14.42 -0.71 1.89
CA THR A 78 -14.29 0.73 2.16
C THR A 78 -15.67 1.35 2.38
N GLY A 79 -15.83 2.08 3.47
CA GLY A 79 -17.11 2.64 3.93
C GLY A 79 -17.78 1.84 5.05
N ASP A 80 -17.33 0.62 5.35
CA ASP A 80 -17.91 -0.18 6.42
C ASP A 80 -17.65 0.42 7.81
N THR A 81 -18.65 0.32 8.69
CA THR A 81 -18.48 0.67 10.10
C THR A 81 -18.03 -0.56 10.88
N VAL A 82 -16.94 -0.43 11.64
CA VAL A 82 -16.36 -1.50 12.46
C VAL A 82 -16.37 -1.14 13.94
N GLN A 83 -16.50 -2.14 14.81
CA GLN A 83 -16.37 -2.01 16.26
C GLN A 83 -14.97 -2.40 16.74
N ALA A 84 -14.57 -1.91 17.93
CA ALA A 84 -13.33 -2.37 18.56
C ALA A 84 -13.40 -3.89 18.83
N GLY A 85 -12.37 -4.63 18.43
CA GLY A 85 -12.31 -6.08 18.50
C GLY A 85 -13.00 -6.82 17.35
N GLN A 86 -13.71 -6.12 16.45
CA GLN A 86 -14.33 -6.74 15.28
C GLN A 86 -13.24 -7.26 14.32
N THR A 87 -13.40 -8.50 13.84
CA THR A 87 -12.53 -9.07 12.80
C THR A 87 -12.72 -8.31 11.49
N ILE A 88 -11.62 -7.88 10.89
CA ILE A 88 -11.61 -7.16 9.60
C ILE A 88 -10.85 -7.91 8.50
N ALA A 89 -9.98 -8.84 8.88
CA ALA A 89 -9.21 -9.66 7.96
C ALA A 89 -8.78 -10.95 8.64
N THR A 90 -8.41 -11.95 7.85
CA THR A 90 -7.72 -13.16 8.32
C THR A 90 -6.32 -13.21 7.72
N ILE A 91 -5.37 -13.75 8.49
CA ILE A 91 -4.00 -13.99 8.03
C ILE A 91 -3.65 -15.47 8.19
N GLU A 92 -3.16 -16.06 7.10
CA GLU A 92 -2.63 -17.42 7.08
C GLU A 92 -1.10 -17.39 7.06
N ALA A 93 -0.46 -18.02 8.04
CA ALA A 93 0.98 -18.19 8.09
C ALA A 93 1.33 -19.50 8.79
N MET A 94 2.35 -20.21 8.30
CA MET A 94 2.85 -21.44 8.94
C MET A 94 1.77 -22.51 9.23
N LYS A 95 0.79 -22.68 8.32
CA LYS A 95 -0.39 -23.57 8.46
C LYS A 95 -1.36 -23.18 9.57
N MET A 96 -1.26 -21.97 10.09
CA MET A 96 -2.17 -21.41 11.08
C MET A 96 -2.91 -20.23 10.47
N GLU A 97 -4.18 -20.10 10.87
CA GLU A 97 -5.00 -18.94 10.58
C GLU A 97 -5.20 -18.12 11.86
N ALA A 98 -5.10 -16.80 11.75
CA ALA A 98 -5.40 -15.86 12.82
C ALA A 98 -6.30 -14.74 12.32
N SER A 99 -7.18 -14.25 13.18
CA SER A 99 -8.00 -13.06 12.88
C SER A 99 -7.22 -11.78 13.17
N ILE A 100 -7.35 -10.81 12.28
CA ILE A 100 -6.90 -9.43 12.47
C ILE A 100 -8.14 -8.61 12.84
N THR A 101 -8.06 -7.91 13.98
CA THR A 101 -9.19 -7.17 14.54
C THR A 101 -8.95 -5.66 14.51
N ALA A 102 -10.04 -4.88 14.49
CA ALA A 102 -9.97 -3.43 14.59
C ALA A 102 -9.64 -3.00 16.04
N PRO A 103 -8.58 -2.22 16.28
CA PRO A 103 -8.21 -1.79 17.63
C PRO A 103 -9.19 -0.76 18.21
N LYS A 104 -9.98 -0.09 17.36
CA LYS A 104 -10.99 0.91 17.73
C LYS A 104 -12.21 0.81 16.82
N ALA A 105 -13.32 1.39 17.27
CA ALA A 105 -14.48 1.59 16.43
C ALA A 105 -14.26 2.75 15.43
N GLY A 106 -14.83 2.64 14.24
CA GLY A 106 -14.66 3.65 13.20
C GLY A 106 -15.24 3.22 11.85
N THR A 107 -14.86 3.94 10.81
CA THR A 107 -15.23 3.63 9.42
C THR A 107 -13.99 3.26 8.63
N VAL A 108 -14.06 2.19 7.84
CA VAL A 108 -12.98 1.78 6.93
C VAL A 108 -12.80 2.87 5.87
N ALA A 109 -11.75 3.66 5.99
CA ALA A 109 -11.46 4.78 5.11
C ALA A 109 -10.72 4.32 3.85
N ARG A 110 -9.87 3.29 3.97
CA ARG A 110 -9.08 2.76 2.87
C ARG A 110 -8.58 1.36 3.16
N ILE A 111 -8.57 0.52 2.14
CA ILE A 111 -7.88 -0.77 2.15
C ILE A 111 -6.59 -0.60 1.34
N ALA A 112 -5.44 -0.93 1.93
CA ALA A 112 -4.13 -0.72 1.33
C ALA A 112 -3.63 -1.92 0.51
N VAL A 113 -4.16 -3.11 0.78
CA VAL A 113 -3.86 -4.35 0.04
C VAL A 113 -5.05 -4.77 -0.83
N THR A 114 -4.79 -5.41 -1.97
CA THR A 114 -5.84 -5.83 -2.91
C THR A 114 -6.17 -7.32 -2.76
N GLY A 115 -7.42 -7.65 -2.43
CA GLY A 115 -7.91 -9.04 -2.39
C GLY A 115 -7.16 -9.90 -1.37
N THR A 116 -6.68 -11.06 -1.83
CA THR A 116 -5.78 -11.94 -1.07
C THR A 116 -4.33 -11.58 -1.41
N ALA A 117 -3.55 -11.12 -0.42
CA ALA A 117 -2.21 -10.57 -0.63
C ALA A 117 -1.17 -11.23 0.28
N GLN A 118 0.05 -11.44 -0.25
CA GLN A 118 1.22 -11.74 0.57
C GLN A 118 1.68 -10.45 1.23
N VAL A 119 1.90 -10.47 2.54
CA VAL A 119 2.36 -9.32 3.31
C VAL A 119 3.50 -9.71 4.24
N GLU A 120 4.30 -8.72 4.63
CA GLU A 120 5.29 -8.78 5.69
C GLU A 120 4.76 -8.12 6.98
N GLY A 121 5.43 -8.40 8.09
CA GLY A 121 5.15 -7.70 9.34
C GLY A 121 5.30 -6.18 9.19
N GLY A 122 4.27 -5.45 9.61
CA GLY A 122 4.21 -3.99 9.55
C GLY A 122 3.64 -3.41 8.26
N ASP A 123 3.27 -4.22 7.27
CA ASP A 123 2.54 -3.74 6.09
C ASP A 123 1.17 -3.21 6.49
N LEU A 124 0.76 -2.09 5.90
CA LEU A 124 -0.54 -1.50 6.12
C LEU A 124 -1.60 -2.33 5.41
N LEU A 125 -2.64 -2.71 6.14
CA LEU A 125 -3.76 -3.47 5.61
C LEU A 125 -4.97 -2.55 5.40
N VAL A 126 -5.34 -1.82 6.45
CA VAL A 126 -6.56 -1.01 6.49
C VAL A 126 -6.30 0.28 7.26
N VAL A 127 -6.92 1.37 6.81
CA VAL A 127 -7.02 2.63 7.55
C VAL A 127 -8.45 2.75 8.07
N VAL A 128 -8.60 2.87 9.39
CA VAL A 128 -9.90 3.07 10.05
C VAL A 128 -9.97 4.50 10.58
N GLY A 129 -10.75 5.34 9.90
CA GLY A 129 -11.01 6.70 10.32
C GLY A 129 -11.96 6.78 11.51
N SER A 130 -12.08 7.96 12.11
CA SER A 130 -13.14 8.27 13.09
C SER A 130 -14.50 7.91 12.50
N ALA A 131 -15.40 7.33 13.29
CA ALA A 131 -16.78 7.11 12.85
C ALA A 131 -17.38 8.46 12.44
N GLY A 132 -17.54 8.68 11.14
CA GLY A 132 -18.15 9.90 10.64
C GLY A 132 -19.56 10.00 11.21
N LYS A 133 -19.83 11.06 11.95
CA LYS A 133 -21.21 11.54 12.12
C LYS A 133 -21.71 11.73 10.70
N GLY A 134 -22.65 10.88 10.26
CA GLY A 134 -23.21 10.94 8.92
C GLY A 134 -23.50 12.40 8.58
N GLU A 135 -22.85 12.89 7.52
CA GLU A 135 -23.19 14.17 6.94
C GLU A 135 -24.61 13.99 6.42
N ALA A 136 -25.58 14.40 7.23
CA ALA A 136 -26.95 14.52 6.84
C ALA A 136 -26.97 15.51 5.67
N THR A 137 -27.08 14.97 4.47
CA THR A 137 -27.53 15.72 3.30
C THR A 137 -28.98 16.10 3.57
N GLY A 138 -29.14 17.16 4.36
CA GLY A 138 -30.38 17.89 4.53
C GLY A 138 -30.69 18.62 3.23
N GLY A 139 -31.82 18.27 2.64
CA GLY A 139 -32.44 19.05 1.58
C GLY A 139 -32.97 20.40 2.07
N SER A 140 -33.43 21.19 1.09
CA SER A 140 -34.00 22.55 1.15
C SER A 140 -32.96 23.66 1.35
N ASN A 141 -32.83 24.67 0.48
CA ASN A 141 -33.78 25.29 -0.45
C ASN A 141 -33.15 25.60 -1.80
#